data_AF-Q57UK4-F1
#
_entry.id   AF-Q57UK4-F1
#
_cell.length_a   1.000
_cell.length_b   1.000
_cell.length_c   1.000
_cell.angle_alpha   90.00
_cell.angle_beta   90.00
_cell.angle_gamma   90.00
#
_symmetry.space_group_name_H-M   'P 1'
#
loop_
_entity.id
_entity.type
_entity.pdbx_description
1 polymer ?
#
loop_
_entity_poly.entity_id
_entity_poly.type
_entity_poly.pdbx_seq_one_letter_code
_entity_poly.pdbx_strand_id
1 'polypeptide(L)'
;MPLGTDGTPQRQQQQRKSTVDSAVALIESDSELMALFFRHISACPPHGPFKHYSALTFTERVRHWFPTHAPARAAEMGDAITPAVVLQLMEKYYDTKHLRSWPLLYVPAQIHLKDVDALIEKQESLKPERATD
;
A
#
# COMPACT_ATOMS: atom_id res chain seq x y z
N MET A 1 43.86 -7.95 13.49
CA MET A 1 42.54 -7.53 13.99
C MET A 1 41.46 -8.21 13.16
N PRO A 2 40.69 -9.16 13.68
CA PRO A 2 39.49 -9.60 12.99
C PRO A 2 38.40 -8.56 13.23
N LEU A 3 37.84 -8.01 12.16
CA LEU A 3 36.65 -7.17 12.18
C LEU A 3 35.51 -7.99 12.78
N GLY A 4 35.15 -7.70 14.03
CA GLY A 4 33.94 -8.19 14.66
C GLY A 4 32.75 -7.72 13.84
N THR A 5 32.21 -8.59 13.00
CA THR A 5 30.90 -8.40 12.39
C THR A 5 29.88 -8.70 13.47
N ASP A 6 29.75 -7.77 14.42
CA ASP A 6 28.73 -7.79 15.45
C ASP A 6 27.37 -8.03 14.78
N GLY A 7 26.60 -8.97 15.33
CA GLY A 7 25.29 -9.45 14.86
C GLY A 7 24.17 -8.40 14.76
N THR A 8 24.53 -7.13 14.61
CA THR A 8 23.71 -5.97 14.30
C THR A 8 22.72 -6.20 13.14
N PRO A 9 23.09 -6.76 11.96
CA PRO A 9 22.13 -6.93 10.88
C PRO A 9 21.02 -7.94 11.21
N GLN A 10 21.33 -9.02 11.92
CA GLN A 10 20.32 -10.01 12.32
C GLN A 10 19.34 -9.44 13.35
N ARG A 11 19.83 -8.69 14.35
CA ARG A 11 18.96 -8.03 15.34
C ARG A 11 18.01 -7.03 14.70
N GLN A 12 18.49 -6.20 13.77
CA GLN A 12 17.64 -5.23 13.07
C GLN A 12 16.58 -5.91 12.21
N GLN A 13 16.92 -7.01 11.53
CA GLN A 13 15.95 -7.77 10.73
C GLN A 13 14.88 -8.44 11.60
N GLN A 14 15.27 -9.00 12.75
CA GLN A 14 14.34 -9.59 13.72
C GLN A 14 13.41 -8.54 14.32
N GLN A 15 13.93 -7.37 14.69
CA GLN A 15 13.10 -6.26 15.19
C GLN A 15 12.09 -5.79 14.15
N ARG A 16 12.53 -5.54 12.91
CA ARG A 16 11.61 -5.18 11.81
C ARG A 16 10.53 -6.22 11.62
N LYS A 17 10.88 -7.51 11.58
CA LYS A 17 9.90 -8.59 11.45
C LYS A 17 8.88 -8.57 12.58
N SER A 18 9.32 -8.42 13.84
CA SER A 18 8.42 -8.35 14.99
C SER A 18 7.47 -7.14 14.94
N THR A 19 7.93 -5.99 14.43
CA THR A 19 7.08 -4.81 14.24
C THR A 19 6.03 -5.05 13.17
N VAL A 20 6.39 -5.67 12.04
CA VAL A 20 5.45 -5.98 10.96
C VAL A 20 4.44 -7.03 11.45
N ASP A 21 4.87 -8.07 12.16
CA ASP A 21 3.98 -9.10 12.74
C ASP A 21 2.96 -8.48 13.73
N SER A 22 3.39 -7.51 14.54
CA SER A 22 2.50 -6.80 15.48
C SER A 22 1.49 -5.93 14.75
N ALA A 23 1.90 -5.24 13.68
CA ALA A 23 1.02 -4.43 12.85
C ALA A 23 0.00 -5.30 12.08
N VAL A 24 0.41 -6.48 11.60
CA VAL A 24 -0.51 -7.47 11.01
C VAL A 24 -1.57 -7.89 12.03
N ALA A 25 -1.17 -8.24 13.25
CA ALA A 25 -2.12 -8.62 14.30
C ALA A 25 -3.10 -7.50 14.66
N LEU A 26 -2.63 -6.25 14.69
CA LEU A 26 -3.46 -5.08 14.90
C LEU A 26 -4.50 -4.90 13.79
N ILE A 27 -4.10 -5.04 12.52
CA ILE A 27 -5.02 -4.99 11.38
C ILE A 27 -6.04 -6.13 11.43
N GLU A 28 -5.60 -7.34 11.75
CA GLU A 28 -6.47 -8.52 11.84
C GLU A 28 -7.51 -8.42 12.96
N SER A 29 -7.23 -7.65 14.01
CA SER A 29 -8.18 -7.38 15.09
C SER A 29 -9.34 -6.47 14.65
N ASP A 30 -9.23 -5.81 13.50
CA ASP A 30 -10.24 -4.90 12.96
C ASP A 30 -11.03 -5.55 11.82
N SER A 31 -12.28 -5.92 12.10
CA SER A 31 -13.16 -6.55 11.11
C SER A 31 -13.51 -5.65 9.92
N GLU A 32 -13.61 -4.33 10.11
CA GLU A 32 -13.97 -3.39 9.05
C GLU A 32 -12.80 -3.20 8.09
N LEU A 33 -11.59 -3.03 8.64
CA LEU A 33 -10.37 -2.96 7.85
C LEU A 33 -10.09 -4.27 7.10
N MET A 34 -10.32 -5.42 7.75
CA MET A 34 -10.21 -6.72 7.08
C MET A 34 -11.24 -6.89 5.95
N ALA A 35 -12.48 -6.40 6.12
CA ALA A 35 -13.46 -6.40 5.05
C ALA A 35 -13.04 -5.50 3.87
N LEU A 36 -12.49 -4.31 4.15
CA LEU A 36 -11.91 -3.43 3.13
C LEU A 36 -10.73 -4.08 2.41
N PHE A 37 -9.89 -4.81 3.15
CA PHE A 37 -8.77 -5.56 2.59
C PHE A 37 -9.26 -6.63 1.62
N PHE A 38 -10.16 -7.53 2.03
CA PHE A 38 -10.67 -8.57 1.14
C PHE A 38 -11.40 -8.00 -0.09
N ARG A 39 -12.18 -6.92 0.08
CA ARG A 39 -12.81 -6.20 -1.03
C ARG A 39 -11.79 -5.58 -1.98
N HIS A 40 -10.70 -5.04 -1.46
CA HIS A 40 -9.63 -4.49 -2.29
C HIS A 40 -8.94 -5.58 -3.09
N ILE A 41 -8.61 -6.70 -2.44
CA ILE A 41 -7.94 -7.83 -3.10
C ILE A 41 -8.81 -8.46 -4.19
N SER A 42 -10.12 -8.54 -4.02
CA SER A 42 -11.01 -9.08 -5.06
C SER A 42 -11.03 -8.20 -6.33
N ALA A 43 -10.84 -6.89 -6.20
CA ALA A 43 -10.73 -5.96 -7.33
C ALA A 43 -9.29 -5.82 -7.87
N CYS A 44 -8.29 -5.99 -7.01
CA CYS A 44 -6.87 -5.84 -7.31
C CYS A 44 -6.09 -7.07 -6.84
N PRO A 45 -6.28 -8.24 -7.49
CA PRO A 45 -5.70 -9.49 -7.03
C PRO A 45 -4.16 -9.43 -7.04
N PRO A 46 -3.46 -9.90 -5.99
CA PRO A 46 -2.02 -9.77 -5.85
C PRO A 46 -1.25 -10.80 -6.71
N HIS A 47 -1.34 -10.75 -8.03
CA HIS A 47 -0.62 -11.68 -8.92
C HIS A 47 0.74 -11.12 -9.34
N GLY A 48 1.79 -11.95 -9.27
CA GLY A 48 3.15 -11.63 -9.71
C GLY A 48 3.63 -10.24 -9.25
N PRO A 49 4.10 -9.37 -10.16
CA PRO A 49 4.60 -8.04 -9.81
C PRO A 49 3.51 -7.06 -9.34
N PHE A 50 2.23 -7.34 -9.60
CA PHE A 50 1.12 -6.47 -9.17
C PHE A 50 0.85 -6.51 -7.68
N LYS A 51 1.36 -7.52 -6.98
CA LYS A 51 1.26 -7.59 -5.52
C LYS A 51 1.77 -6.31 -4.83
N HIS A 52 2.87 -5.72 -5.34
CA HIS A 52 3.40 -4.47 -4.80
C HIS A 52 2.47 -3.28 -5.09
N TYR A 53 1.91 -3.20 -6.29
CA TYR A 53 0.93 -2.17 -6.65
C TYR A 53 -0.35 -2.30 -5.83
N SER A 54 -0.87 -3.52 -5.64
CA SER A 54 -2.01 -3.79 -4.77
C SER A 54 -1.74 -3.35 -3.33
N ALA A 55 -0.51 -3.56 -2.83
CA ALA A 55 -0.14 -3.15 -1.47
C ALA A 55 -0.08 -1.62 -1.32
N LEU A 56 0.53 -0.93 -2.29
CA LEU A 56 0.58 0.53 -2.32
C LEU A 56 -0.83 1.14 -2.40
N THR A 57 -1.64 0.69 -3.35
CA THR A 57 -2.99 1.21 -3.56
C THR A 57 -3.93 0.96 -2.39
N PHE A 58 -3.80 -0.20 -1.71
CA PHE A 58 -4.54 -0.44 -0.48
C PHE A 58 -4.12 0.51 0.63
N THR A 59 -2.81 0.67 0.84
CA THR A 59 -2.24 1.57 1.85
C THR A 59 -2.78 2.99 1.67
N GLU A 60 -2.72 3.53 0.46
CA GLU A 60 -3.22 4.89 0.16
C GLU A 60 -4.73 5.00 0.30
N ARG A 61 -5.50 4.02 -0.17
CA ARG A 61 -6.95 3.99 0.00
C ARG A 61 -7.32 4.08 1.48
N VAL A 62 -6.63 3.32 2.32
CA VAL A 62 -6.91 3.26 3.74
C VAL A 62 -6.48 4.55 4.47
N ARG A 63 -5.34 5.14 4.09
CA ARG A 63 -4.90 6.46 4.59
C ARG A 63 -5.93 7.57 4.34
N HIS A 64 -6.60 7.53 3.19
CA HIS A 64 -7.70 8.46 2.90
C HIS A 64 -9.01 8.09 3.58
N TRP A 65 -9.25 6.80 3.82
CA TRP A 65 -10.50 6.31 4.40
C TRP A 65 -10.61 6.60 5.90
N PHE A 66 -9.52 6.39 6.66
CA PHE A 66 -9.51 6.51 8.13
C PHE A 66 -9.93 7.89 8.66
N PRO A 67 -9.39 9.02 8.18
CA PRO A 67 -9.77 10.33 8.67
C PRO A 67 -11.28 10.62 8.54
N THR A 68 -11.94 10.01 7.55
CA THR A 68 -13.36 10.21 7.28
C THR A 68 -14.27 9.25 8.05
N HIS A 69 -13.85 7.99 8.25
CA HIS A 69 -14.73 6.94 8.78
C HIS A 69 -14.39 6.54 10.22
N ALA A 70 -13.13 6.66 10.62
CA ALA A 70 -12.66 6.26 11.95
C ALA A 70 -11.54 7.20 12.45
N PRO A 71 -11.84 8.50 12.65
CA PRO A 71 -10.82 9.51 12.99
C PRO A 71 -10.08 9.20 14.29
N ALA A 72 -10.75 8.59 15.27
CA ALA A 72 -10.15 8.21 16.55
C ALA A 72 -9.00 7.20 16.41
N ARG A 73 -8.98 6.40 15.33
CA ARG A 73 -7.98 5.36 15.07
C ARG A 73 -7.02 5.71 13.93
N ALA A 74 -7.21 6.88 13.31
CA ALA A 74 -6.47 7.27 12.11
C ALA A 74 -4.96 7.36 12.34
N ALA A 75 -4.53 7.84 13.50
CA ALA A 75 -3.10 7.92 13.84
C ALA A 75 -2.48 6.53 14.04
N GLU A 76 -3.09 5.70 14.90
CA GLU A 76 -2.62 4.34 15.20
C GLU A 76 -2.57 3.47 13.93
N MET A 77 -3.63 3.50 13.14
CA MET A 77 -3.72 2.72 11.90
C MET A 77 -2.87 3.31 10.79
N GLY A 78 -2.71 4.63 10.73
CA GLY A 78 -1.85 5.30 9.76
C GLY A 78 -0.38 4.88 9.88
N ASP A 79 0.09 4.70 11.11
CA ASP A 79 1.45 4.23 11.40
C ASP A 79 1.61 2.73 11.18
N ALA A 80 0.58 1.93 11.50
CA ALA A 80 0.61 0.48 11.33
C ALA A 80 0.50 0.05 9.86
N ILE A 81 -0.25 0.78 9.04
CA ILE A 81 -0.56 0.39 7.66
C ILE A 81 0.53 0.92 6.74
N THR A 82 1.44 0.01 6.41
CA THR A 82 2.52 0.24 5.46
C THR A 82 2.46 -0.80 4.33
N PRO A 83 3.03 -0.51 3.14
CA PRO A 83 3.06 -1.48 2.06
C PRO A 83 3.72 -2.81 2.48
N ALA A 84 4.71 -2.78 3.37
CA ALA A 84 5.35 -3.99 3.89
C ALA A 84 4.40 -4.86 4.74
N VAL A 85 3.61 -4.23 5.62
CA VAL A 85 2.60 -4.91 6.44
C VAL A 85 1.51 -5.49 5.54
N VAL A 86 1.04 -4.73 4.56
CA VAL A 86 0.02 -5.19 3.60
C VAL A 86 0.54 -6.35 2.75
N LEU A 87 1.80 -6.32 2.32
CA LEU A 87 2.42 -7.43 1.60
C LEU A 87 2.44 -8.71 2.44
N GLN A 88 2.73 -8.62 3.74
CA GLN A 88 2.71 -9.76 4.64
C GLN A 88 1.28 -10.28 4.86
N LEU A 89 0.31 -9.38 5.01
CA LEU A 89 -1.11 -9.73 5.11
C LEU A 89 -1.59 -10.45 3.85
N MET A 90 -1.20 -9.97 2.66
CA MET A 90 -1.46 -10.64 1.39
C MET A 90 -0.84 -12.03 1.35
N GLU A 91 0.42 -12.22 1.78
CA GLU A 91 1.04 -13.56 1.82
C GLU A 91 0.32 -14.52 2.76
N LYS A 92 -0.20 -14.02 3.88
CA LYS A 92 -0.89 -14.82 4.88
C LYS A 92 -2.25 -15.32 4.38
N TYR A 93 -3.03 -14.46 3.72
CA TYR A 93 -4.40 -14.79 3.29
C TYR A 93 -4.53 -15.23 1.83
N TYR A 94 -3.57 -14.86 0.98
CA TYR A 94 -3.57 -15.14 -0.44
C TYR A 94 -2.22 -15.74 -0.84
N ASP A 95 -2.15 -17.07 -0.91
CA ASP A 95 -0.97 -17.73 -1.48
C ASP A 95 -0.90 -17.45 -2.98
N THR A 96 -0.06 -16.50 -3.38
CA THR A 96 0.10 -16.10 -4.79
C THR A 96 1.26 -16.81 -5.47
N LYS A 97 1.89 -17.80 -4.83
CA LYS A 97 3.01 -18.56 -5.44
C LYS A 97 2.59 -19.21 -6.75
N HIS A 98 1.36 -19.72 -6.82
CA HIS A 98 0.79 -20.31 -8.03
C HIS A 98 0.59 -19.31 -9.18
N LEU A 99 0.54 -18.01 -8.89
CA LEU A 99 0.39 -16.92 -9.87
C LEU A 99 1.72 -16.23 -10.19
N ARG A 100 2.85 -16.72 -9.66
CA ARG A 100 4.17 -16.09 -9.90
C ARG A 100 4.54 -16.09 -11.38
N SER A 101 4.11 -17.11 -12.13
CA SER A 101 4.37 -17.26 -13.57
C SER A 101 3.26 -16.69 -14.46
N TRP A 102 2.24 -16.05 -13.89
CA TRP A 102 1.19 -15.45 -14.73
C TRP A 102 1.80 -14.33 -15.59
N PRO A 103 1.60 -14.37 -16.92
CA PRO A 103 2.10 -13.32 -17.79
C PRO A 103 1.46 -11.98 -17.41
N LEU A 104 2.24 -10.91 -17.53
CA LEU A 104 1.77 -9.53 -17.44
C LEU A 104 0.77 -9.27 -18.57
N LEU A 105 -0.49 -9.67 -18.44
CA LEU A 105 -1.57 -9.16 -19.27
C LEU A 105 -2.08 -7.84 -18.70
N TYR A 106 -1.16 -6.96 -18.29
CA TYR A 106 -1.50 -5.54 -18.17
C TYR A 106 -1.44 -5.00 -19.58
N VAL A 107 -2.62 -4.84 -20.20
CA VAL A 107 -2.78 -3.82 -21.22
C VAL A 107 -2.38 -2.53 -20.52
N PRO A 108 -1.23 -1.91 -20.87
CA PRO A 108 -0.98 -0.57 -20.38
C PRO A 108 -2.19 0.23 -20.77
N ALA A 109 -2.88 0.85 -19.82
CA ALA A 109 -3.58 2.08 -20.17
C ALA A 109 -2.49 2.94 -20.79
N GLN A 110 -2.46 3.03 -22.12
CA GLN A 110 -1.51 3.86 -22.83
C GLN A 110 -1.87 5.29 -22.42
N ILE A 111 -1.22 5.77 -21.37
CA ILE A 111 -1.28 7.17 -21.01
C ILE A 111 -0.42 7.85 -22.07
N HIS A 112 -1.08 8.50 -23.02
CA HIS A 112 -0.40 9.32 -23.99
C HIS A 112 -0.09 10.67 -23.35
N LEU A 113 0.96 11.35 -23.85
CA LEU A 113 1.29 12.70 -23.39
C LEU A 113 0.07 13.65 -23.45
N LYS A 114 -0.77 13.53 -24.48
CA LYS A 114 -2.05 14.26 -24.61
C LYS A 114 -3.00 14.09 -23.41
N ASP A 115 -3.01 12.92 -22.75
CA ASP A 115 -3.89 12.66 -21.62
C ASP A 115 -3.37 13.39 -20.36
N VAL A 116 -2.04 13.53 -20.27
CA VAL A 116 -1.37 14.32 -19.22
C VAL A 116 -1.59 15.81 -19.48
N ASP A 117 -1.38 16.27 -20.70
CA ASP A 117 -1.58 17.67 -21.09
C ASP A 117 -3.03 18.10 -20.83
N ALA A 118 -4.01 17.28 -21.21
CA ALA A 118 -5.43 17.54 -20.93
C ALA A 118 -5.75 17.63 -19.43
N LEU A 119 -5.06 16.83 -18.59
CA LEU A 119 -5.21 16.91 -17.14
C LEU A 119 -4.57 18.17 -16.56
N ILE A 120 -3.42 18.60 -17.09
CA ILE A 120 -2.74 19.84 -16.69
C ILE A 120 -3.62 21.05 -17.04
N GLU A 121 -4.12 21.13 -18.28
CA GLU A 121 -5.03 22.21 -18.72
C GLU A 121 -6.30 22.27 -17.88
N LYS A 122 -6.87 21.10 -17.54
CA LYS A 122 -8.03 21.02 -16.65
C LYS A 122 -7.70 21.53 -15.24
N GLN A 123 -6.51 21.28 -14.72
CA GLN A 123 -6.10 21.81 -13.41
C GLN A 123 -5.82 23.31 -13.45
N GLU A 124 -5.23 23.81 -14.54
CA GLU A 124 -4.96 25.24 -14.70
C GLU A 124 -6.25 26.04 -14.84
N SER A 125 -7.23 25.54 -15.59
CA SER A 125 -8.58 26.16 -15.67
C SER A 125 -9.36 26.12 -14.35
N LEU A 126 -9.01 25.20 -13.44
CA LEU A 126 -9.61 25.11 -12.10
C LEU A 126 -8.89 25.97 -11.05
N LYS A 127 -7.69 26.52 -11.34
CA LYS A 127 -7.03 27.44 -10.40
C LYS A 127 -7.76 28.78 -10.44
N PRO A 128 -8.41 29.21 -9.34
CA PRO A 128 -8.98 30.55 -9.28
C PRO A 128 -7.83 31.56 -9.46
N GLU A 129 -8.02 32.52 -10.37
CA GLU A 129 -7.13 33.67 -10.51
C GLU A 129 -6.81 34.19 -9.12
N ARG A 130 -5.52 34.15 -8.74
CA ARG A 130 -5.06 34.83 -7.55
C ARG A 130 -5.45 36.29 -7.74
N ALA A 131 -6.44 36.73 -6.98
CA ALA A 131 -6.82 38.13 -6.87
C ALA A 131 -5.56 38.92 -6.53
N THR A 132 -5.05 39.62 -7.54
CA THR A 132 -4.15 40.76 -7.40
C THR A 132 -4.95 41.86 -6.74
N ASP A 133 -4.65 42.11 -5.46
CA ASP A 133 -4.67 43.43 -4.84
C ASP A 133 -3.39 43.57 -4.00
#